data_AF-A0A1I1GAE1-F1
#
_entry.id   AF-A0A1I1GAE1-F1
#
_cell.length_a   1.000
_cell.length_b   1.000
_cell.length_c   1.000
_cell.angle_alpha   90.00
_cell.angle_beta   90.00
_cell.angle_gamma   90.00
#
_symmetry.space_group_name_H-M   'P 1'
#
loop_
_entity.id
_entity.type
_entity.pdbx_description
1 polymer ?
#
loop_
_entity_poly.entity_id
_entity_poly.type
_entity_poly.pdbx_seq_one_letter_code
_entity_poly.pdbx_strand_id
1 'polypeptide(L)'
;MNPLHNRRQFSRALAGGMLLPALSLPATVQAKDTALPVPASLPAAALAASRQGEPLVLLVTLPGCPYCELVRRNYLLPARHSTGLPAWQLDISSRSTPLTGFDGKASTAAAQIKALKANFTPTVLFLGPQGQELAERLVGVAVPDFYGAYLDERLAQARKALLAL
;
A
#
# COMPACT_ATOMS: atom_id res chain seq x y z
N MET A 1 4.37 -29.37 72.53
CA MET A 1 4.61 -30.79 72.90
C MET A 1 3.46 -31.58 72.29
N ASN A 2 3.56 -32.62 71.48
CA ASN A 2 4.64 -33.43 70.91
C ASN A 2 3.99 -34.16 69.67
N PRO A 3 4.61 -35.12 68.96
CA PRO A 3 4.64 -35.13 67.50
C PRO A 3 3.87 -36.32 66.87
N LEU A 4 3.86 -36.32 65.53
CA LEU A 4 3.95 -37.47 64.59
C LEU A 4 3.25 -38.79 64.97
N HIS A 5 2.30 -39.25 64.15
CA HIS A 5 2.18 -40.68 63.83
C HIS A 5 1.80 -40.92 62.36
N ASN A 6 2.85 -41.31 61.62
CA ASN A 6 2.90 -42.13 60.43
C ASN A 6 1.84 -43.24 60.36
N ARG A 7 1.17 -43.39 59.20
CA ARG A 7 0.76 -44.71 58.69
C ARG A 7 0.45 -44.68 57.19
N ARG A 8 1.35 -45.29 56.43
CA ARG A 8 1.19 -45.74 55.04
C ARG A 8 -0.05 -46.64 54.94
N GLN A 9 -0.86 -46.52 53.88
CA GLN A 9 -1.43 -47.67 53.18
C GLN A 9 -2.03 -47.31 51.82
N PHE A 10 -1.71 -48.19 50.87
CA PHE A 10 -2.04 -48.21 49.46
C PHE A 10 -3.55 -48.27 49.20
N SER A 11 -4.01 -47.64 48.13
CA SER A 11 -5.10 -48.14 47.29
C SER A 11 -5.02 -47.51 45.90
N ARG A 12 -4.80 -48.37 44.89
CA ARG A 12 -4.91 -48.06 43.47
C ARG A 12 -6.38 -47.76 43.13
N ALA A 13 -6.65 -46.68 42.42
CA ALA A 13 -7.84 -46.59 41.58
C ALA A 13 -7.53 -45.70 40.37
N LEU A 14 -7.46 -46.34 39.21
CA LEU A 14 -7.46 -45.74 37.88
C LEU A 14 -8.85 -45.16 37.61
N ALA A 15 -8.95 -43.89 37.20
CA ALA A 15 -10.12 -43.40 36.48
C ALA A 15 -9.79 -42.10 35.71
N GLY A 16 -9.55 -42.28 34.40
CA GLY A 16 -9.94 -41.37 33.31
C GLY A 16 -9.82 -39.87 33.51
N GLY A 17 -8.61 -39.32 33.33
CA GLY A 17 -8.45 -37.92 32.94
C GLY A 17 -8.59 -37.80 31.43
N MET A 18 -9.78 -37.41 30.96
CA MET A 18 -10.06 -37.12 29.55
C MET A 18 -9.28 -35.85 29.15
N LEU A 19 -8.08 -36.04 28.59
CA LEU A 19 -7.31 -34.98 27.96
C LEU A 19 -8.03 -34.58 26.67
N LEU A 20 -8.81 -33.49 26.73
CA LEU A 20 -9.31 -32.80 25.55
C LEU A 20 -8.10 -32.23 24.80
N PRO A 21 -7.79 -32.66 23.57
CA PRO A 21 -6.75 -32.02 22.78
C PRO A 21 -7.27 -30.61 22.43
N ALA A 22 -6.57 -29.59 22.91
CA ALA A 22 -6.78 -28.22 22.47
C ALA A 22 -6.41 -28.16 20.97
N LEU A 23 -7.43 -28.27 20.10
CA LEU A 23 -7.28 -28.01 18.68
C LEU A 23 -6.81 -26.56 18.52
N SER A 24 -5.53 -26.41 18.27
CA SER A 24 -4.93 -25.15 17.86
C SER A 24 -5.45 -24.87 16.45
N LEU A 25 -6.48 -24.02 16.31
CA LEU A 25 -6.85 -23.55 14.98
C LEU A 25 -5.65 -22.79 14.39
N PRO A 26 -5.18 -23.13 13.18
CA PRO A 26 -4.19 -22.32 12.52
C PRO A 26 -4.83 -20.96 12.24
N ALA A 27 -4.39 -19.93 12.95
CA ALA A 27 -4.70 -18.56 12.60
C ALA A 27 -4.07 -18.31 11.23
N THR A 28 -4.88 -18.28 10.19
CA THR A 28 -4.48 -17.79 8.88
C THR A 28 -4.15 -16.32 9.06
N VAL A 29 -2.85 -16.00 9.21
CA VAL A 29 -2.35 -14.63 9.13
C VAL A 29 -2.56 -14.20 7.69
N GLN A 30 -3.70 -13.55 7.43
CA GLN A 30 -3.93 -12.86 6.17
C GLN A 30 -2.91 -11.72 6.13
N ALA A 31 -1.86 -11.86 5.33
CA ALA A 31 -0.99 -10.74 5.01
C ALA A 31 -1.90 -9.68 4.36
N LYS A 32 -2.25 -8.64 5.12
CA LYS A 32 -3.11 -7.55 4.66
C LYS A 32 -2.44 -6.98 3.42
N ASP A 33 -3.12 -7.06 2.29
CA ASP A 33 -2.57 -6.66 0.99
C ASP A 33 -1.82 -5.34 1.14
N THR A 34 -0.51 -5.39 0.89
CA THR A 34 0.38 -4.23 0.84
C THR A 34 0.09 -3.35 -0.37
N ALA A 35 -1.14 -3.34 -0.89
CA ALA A 35 -1.53 -2.54 -2.03
C ALA A 35 -1.82 -1.09 -1.60
N LEU A 36 -1.35 -0.13 -2.39
CA LEU A 36 -1.88 1.22 -2.30
C LEU A 36 -3.35 1.17 -2.72
N PRO A 37 -4.19 2.09 -2.20
CA PRO A 37 -5.57 2.15 -2.62
C PRO A 37 -5.68 2.50 -4.12
N VAL A 38 -6.77 2.07 -4.74
CA VAL A 38 -7.15 2.46 -6.10
C VAL A 38 -8.21 3.57 -6.01
N PRO A 39 -8.04 4.70 -6.72
CA PRO A 39 -8.99 5.79 -6.64
C PRO A 39 -10.22 5.49 -7.50
N ALA A 40 -11.42 5.73 -6.95
CA ALA A 40 -12.66 5.65 -7.74
C ALA A 40 -12.78 6.80 -8.74
N SER A 41 -12.12 7.93 -8.49
CA SER A 41 -12.09 9.10 -9.37
C SER A 41 -10.73 9.79 -9.26
N LEU A 42 -10.04 9.94 -10.40
CA LEU A 42 -8.76 10.65 -10.47
C LEU A 42 -8.89 12.15 -10.17
N PRO A 43 -9.87 12.89 -10.76
CA PRO A 43 -10.11 14.28 -10.38
C PRO A 43 -10.35 14.48 -8.88
N ALA A 44 -11.17 13.60 -8.26
CA ALA A 44 -11.50 13.73 -6.86
C ALA A 44 -10.28 13.48 -5.96
N ALA A 45 -9.49 12.44 -6.27
CA ALA A 45 -8.26 12.14 -5.55
C ALA A 45 -7.23 13.29 -5.70
N ALA A 46 -7.09 13.84 -6.92
CA ALA A 46 -6.18 14.96 -7.18
C ALA A 46 -6.61 16.23 -6.46
N LEU A 47 -7.89 16.58 -6.50
CA LEU A 47 -8.41 17.74 -5.79
C LEU A 47 -8.25 17.60 -4.27
N ALA A 48 -8.46 16.41 -3.71
CA ALA A 48 -8.25 16.14 -2.30
C ALA A 48 -6.77 16.30 -1.90
N ALA A 49 -5.84 15.80 -2.72
CA ALA A 49 -4.41 15.99 -2.52
C ALA A 49 -4.03 17.48 -2.56
N SER A 50 -4.50 18.22 -3.58
CA SER A 50 -4.19 19.64 -3.72
C SER A 50 -4.68 20.48 -2.55
N ARG A 51 -5.84 20.14 -1.95
CA ARG A 51 -6.35 20.82 -0.74
C ARG A 51 -5.46 20.61 0.49
N GLN A 52 -4.64 19.56 0.48
CA GLN A 52 -3.63 19.29 1.51
C GLN A 52 -2.26 19.92 1.17
N GLY A 53 -2.16 20.66 0.05
CA GLY A 53 -0.89 21.20 -0.44
C GLY A 53 0.03 20.14 -1.04
N GLU A 54 -0.51 18.97 -1.40
CA GLU A 54 0.25 17.84 -1.91
C GLU A 54 -0.13 17.51 -3.37
N PRO A 55 0.80 17.05 -4.22
CA PRO A 55 0.45 16.46 -5.50
C PRO A 55 -0.22 15.10 -5.28
N LEU A 56 -1.08 14.68 -6.21
CA LEU A 56 -1.51 13.29 -6.27
C LEU A 56 -0.33 12.42 -6.70
N VAL A 57 0.08 11.49 -5.84
CA VAL A 57 1.13 10.53 -6.18
C VAL A 57 0.50 9.26 -6.72
N LEU A 58 0.75 8.96 -7.99
CA LEU A 58 0.13 7.82 -8.67
C LEU A 58 1.19 6.80 -9.10
N LEU A 59 1.18 5.62 -8.49
CA LEU A 59 1.98 4.47 -8.90
C LEU A 59 1.28 3.70 -10.02
N VAL A 60 1.88 3.64 -11.19
CA VAL A 60 1.55 2.63 -12.20
C VAL A 60 2.28 1.34 -11.87
N THR A 61 1.51 0.28 -11.68
CA THR A 61 2.01 -1.02 -11.20
C THR A 61 1.56 -2.16 -12.13
N LEU A 62 2.16 -3.33 -11.95
CA LEU A 62 1.73 -4.59 -12.53
C LEU A 62 1.70 -5.68 -11.43
N PRO A 63 0.74 -6.63 -11.45
CA PRO A 63 0.74 -7.76 -10.51
C PRO A 63 2.02 -8.58 -10.62
N GLY A 64 2.57 -9.01 -9.48
CA GLY A 64 3.79 -9.82 -9.44
C GLY A 64 5.10 -9.09 -9.82
N CYS A 65 5.05 -7.78 -10.07
CA CYS A 65 6.24 -6.97 -10.38
C CYS A 65 7.09 -6.71 -9.12
N PRO A 66 8.30 -7.29 -9.00
CA PRO A 66 9.12 -7.15 -7.79
C PRO A 66 9.58 -5.70 -7.57
N TYR A 67 9.90 -4.97 -8.63
CA TYR A 67 10.27 -3.55 -8.53
C TYR A 67 9.10 -2.67 -8.11
N CYS A 68 7.87 -3.03 -8.50
CA CYS A 68 6.67 -2.31 -8.09
C CYS A 68 6.40 -2.52 -6.59
N GLU A 69 6.57 -3.75 -6.10
CA GLU A 69 6.49 -4.05 -4.66
C GLU A 69 7.58 -3.32 -3.86
N LEU A 70 8.82 -3.24 -4.37
CA LEU A 70 9.89 -2.46 -3.76
C LEU A 70 9.49 -0.99 -3.59
N VAL A 71 9.02 -0.34 -4.66
CA VAL A 71 8.58 1.07 -4.61
C VAL A 71 7.46 1.26 -3.60
N ARG A 72 6.49 0.34 -3.61
CA ARG A 72 5.30 0.41 -2.78
C ARG A 72 5.61 0.24 -1.30
N ARG A 73 6.35 -0.80 -0.94
CA ARG A 73 6.61 -1.19 0.46
C ARG A 73 7.65 -0.32 1.13
N ASN A 74 8.66 0.12 0.39
CA ASN A 74 9.80 0.83 1.00
C ASN A 74 9.62 2.35 0.99
N TYR A 75 8.76 2.89 0.12
CA TYR A 75 8.63 4.34 -0.05
C TYR A 75 7.19 4.83 0.10
N LEU A 76 6.29 4.39 -0.78
CA LEU A 76 4.96 5.00 -0.88
C LEU A 76 4.04 4.65 0.30
N LEU A 77 4.02 3.39 0.77
CA LEU A 77 3.25 3.01 1.95
C LEU A 77 3.78 3.67 3.23
N PRO A 78 5.09 3.62 3.54
CA PRO A 78 5.64 4.33 4.69
C PRO A 78 5.31 5.83 4.67
N ALA A 79 5.46 6.51 3.53
CA ALA A 79 5.12 7.93 3.41
C ALA A 79 3.62 8.18 3.62
N ARG A 80 2.76 7.34 3.06
CA ARG A 80 1.30 7.41 3.27
C ARG A 80 0.93 7.27 4.75
N HIS A 81 1.59 6.39 5.48
CA HIS A 81 1.32 6.15 6.90
C HIS A 81 1.92 7.21 7.84
N SER A 82 3.12 7.69 7.54
CA SER A 82 3.88 8.60 8.41
C SER A 82 3.56 10.08 8.16
N THR A 83 3.42 10.49 6.89
CA THR A 83 3.18 11.89 6.52
C THR A 83 1.80 12.14 5.93
N GLY A 84 1.02 11.08 5.67
CA GLY A 84 -0.27 11.21 5.02
C GLY A 84 -0.19 11.43 3.51
N LEU A 85 0.94 11.10 2.86
CA LEU A 85 1.14 11.28 1.43
C LEU A 85 -0.05 10.70 0.62
N PRO A 86 -0.71 11.46 -0.27
CA PRO A 86 -1.84 10.98 -1.07
C PRO A 86 -1.38 10.08 -2.22
N ALA A 87 -0.85 8.91 -1.85
CA ALA A 87 -0.34 7.88 -2.74
C ALA A 87 -1.44 6.86 -3.10
N TRP A 88 -1.58 6.61 -4.40
CA TRP A 88 -2.55 5.72 -5.02
C TRP A 88 -1.87 4.84 -6.05
N GLN A 89 -2.54 3.79 -6.52
CA GLN A 89 -2.02 2.97 -7.62
C GLN A 89 -3.07 2.68 -8.69
N LEU A 90 -2.58 2.42 -9.91
CA LEU A 90 -3.34 1.81 -11.00
C LEU A 90 -2.54 0.65 -11.60
N ASP A 91 -3.22 -0.47 -11.82
CA ASP A 91 -2.66 -1.62 -12.52
C ASP A 91 -2.75 -1.42 -14.04
N ILE A 92 -1.60 -1.46 -14.72
CA ILE A 92 -1.49 -1.31 -16.17
C ILE A 92 -2.20 -2.41 -16.97
N SER A 93 -2.36 -3.59 -16.39
CA SER A 93 -3.05 -4.72 -17.01
C SER A 93 -4.57 -4.71 -16.74
N SER A 94 -5.05 -3.90 -15.79
CA SER A 94 -6.45 -3.90 -15.40
C SER A 94 -7.34 -3.13 -16.38
N ARG A 95 -8.07 -3.89 -17.19
CA ARG A 95 -9.06 -3.37 -18.15
C ARG A 95 -10.46 -3.26 -17.58
N SER A 96 -10.72 -3.83 -16.41
CA SER A 96 -12.06 -3.91 -15.82
C SER A 96 -12.23 -3.05 -14.56
N THR A 97 -11.15 -2.62 -13.90
CA THR A 97 -11.24 -1.74 -12.73
C THR A 97 -11.82 -0.38 -13.15
N PRO A 98 -13.05 -0.05 -12.74
CA PRO A 98 -13.72 1.17 -13.17
C PRO A 98 -13.23 2.38 -12.34
N LEU A 99 -13.09 3.53 -13.00
CA LEU A 99 -12.82 4.81 -12.32
C LEU A 99 -13.21 6.00 -13.20
N THR A 100 -13.35 7.18 -12.61
CA THR A 100 -13.56 8.43 -13.36
C THR A 100 -12.22 9.04 -13.78
N GLY A 101 -12.05 9.28 -15.08
CA GLY A 101 -10.85 9.88 -15.65
C GLY A 101 -10.75 11.40 -15.40
N PHE A 102 -9.60 11.98 -15.73
CA PHE A 102 -9.39 13.44 -15.61
C PHE A 102 -10.31 14.29 -16.51
N ASP A 103 -10.87 13.69 -17.56
CA ASP A 103 -11.90 14.30 -18.43
C ASP A 103 -13.32 14.21 -17.85
N GLY A 104 -13.48 13.68 -16.64
CA GLY A 104 -14.76 13.51 -15.96
C GLY A 104 -15.59 12.32 -16.47
N LYS A 105 -15.09 11.53 -17.42
CA LYS A 105 -15.83 10.40 -18.00
C LYS A 105 -15.53 9.08 -17.28
N ALA A 106 -16.46 8.15 -17.39
CA ALA A 106 -16.24 6.78 -16.94
C ALA A 106 -15.09 6.16 -17.76
N SER A 107 -14.16 5.50 -17.06
CA SER A 107 -12.96 4.94 -17.65
C SER A 107 -12.47 3.72 -16.86
N THR A 108 -11.27 3.26 -17.19
CA THR A 108 -10.62 2.12 -16.53
C THR A 108 -9.16 2.46 -16.20
N ALA A 109 -8.57 1.70 -15.28
CA ALA A 109 -7.15 1.86 -14.91
C ALA A 109 -6.23 1.87 -16.14
N ALA A 110 -6.31 0.83 -16.99
CA ALA A 110 -5.49 0.74 -18.21
C ALA A 110 -5.74 1.90 -19.19
N ALA A 111 -6.98 2.36 -19.35
CA ALA A 111 -7.31 3.48 -20.23
C ALA A 111 -6.69 4.79 -19.74
N GLN A 112 -6.74 5.05 -18.43
CA GLN A 112 -6.14 6.25 -17.85
C GLN A 112 -4.61 6.21 -17.88
N ILE A 113 -4.00 5.07 -17.60
CA ILE A 113 -2.54 4.91 -17.72
C ILE A 113 -2.06 5.20 -19.15
N LYS A 114 -2.81 4.71 -20.16
CA LYS A 114 -2.53 5.01 -21.57
C LYS A 114 -2.68 6.50 -21.88
N ALA A 115 -3.72 7.16 -21.37
CA ALA A 115 -3.92 8.60 -21.56
C ALA A 115 -2.78 9.43 -20.93
N LEU A 116 -2.28 9.01 -19.76
CA LEU A 116 -1.12 9.58 -19.07
C LEU A 116 0.23 9.19 -19.73
N LYS A 117 0.22 8.35 -20.76
CA LYS A 117 1.41 7.81 -21.45
C LYS A 117 2.39 7.13 -20.49
N ALA A 118 1.90 6.45 -19.45
CA ALA A 118 2.71 5.82 -18.41
C ALA A 118 2.80 4.30 -18.60
N ASN A 119 3.27 3.85 -19.77
CA ASN A 119 3.18 2.44 -20.18
C ASN A 119 4.31 1.53 -19.66
N PHE A 120 5.10 2.00 -18.70
CA PHE A 120 6.21 1.24 -18.09
C PHE A 120 5.99 1.12 -16.58
N THR A 121 6.43 0.02 -15.98
CA THR A 121 6.24 -0.25 -14.55
C THR A 121 7.55 -0.58 -13.82
N PRO A 122 7.75 -0.07 -12.59
CA PRO A 122 6.93 0.95 -11.94
C PRO A 122 7.08 2.32 -12.60
N THR A 123 6.04 3.13 -12.60
CA THR A 123 6.13 4.57 -12.88
C THR A 123 5.41 5.33 -11.77
N VAL A 124 6.06 6.33 -11.16
CA VAL A 124 5.42 7.22 -10.17
C VAL A 124 5.20 8.59 -10.79
N LEU A 125 3.94 8.99 -10.90
CA LEU A 125 3.54 10.31 -11.41
C LEU A 125 3.20 11.24 -10.25
N PHE A 126 3.45 12.54 -10.44
CA PHE A 126 3.12 13.61 -9.50
C PHE A 126 2.14 14.56 -10.17
N LEU A 127 0.85 14.40 -9.89
CA LEU A 127 -0.22 15.01 -10.66
C LEU A 127 -0.89 16.17 -9.90
N GLY A 128 -1.23 17.22 -10.63
CA GLY A 128 -2.02 18.35 -10.16
C GLY A 128 -3.53 18.11 -10.26
N PRO A 129 -4.35 19.10 -9.85
CA PRO A 129 -5.80 18.96 -9.75
C PRO A 129 -6.50 18.69 -11.09
N GLN A 130 -5.86 19.03 -12.22
CA GLN A 130 -6.38 18.81 -13.58
C GLN A 130 -5.68 17.61 -14.27
N GLY A 131 -4.86 16.85 -13.56
CA GLY A 131 -4.12 15.71 -14.09
C GLY A 131 -2.83 16.08 -14.84
N GLN A 132 -2.40 17.33 -14.78
CA GLN A 132 -1.09 17.75 -15.29
C GLN A 132 0.05 17.24 -14.42
N GLU A 133 1.19 16.87 -15.01
CA GLU A 133 2.39 16.52 -14.24
C GLU A 133 3.05 17.77 -13.66
N LEU A 134 3.26 17.77 -12.35
CA LEU A 134 3.85 18.87 -11.59
C LEU A 134 5.36 18.70 -11.38
N ALA A 135 5.87 17.49 -11.57
CA ALA A 135 7.28 17.17 -11.61
C ALA A 135 7.49 16.02 -12.60
N GLU A 136 8.72 15.87 -13.09
CA GLU A 136 9.05 14.71 -13.91
C GLU A 136 8.86 13.42 -13.11
N ARG A 137 8.12 12.49 -13.73
CA ARG A 137 7.82 11.16 -13.20
C ARG A 137 9.09 10.33 -12.97
N LEU A 138 9.01 9.41 -12.00
CA LEU A 138 10.05 8.39 -11.82
C LEU A 138 9.69 7.15 -12.62
N VAL A 139 10.53 6.77 -13.60
CA VAL A 139 10.33 5.58 -14.44
C VAL A 139 11.33 4.50 -14.05
N GLY A 140 10.81 3.34 -13.65
CA GLY A 140 11.62 2.22 -13.16
C GLY A 140 12.27 2.49 -11.81
N VAL A 141 13.26 1.67 -11.47
CA VAL A 141 14.07 1.78 -10.26
C VAL A 141 15.54 1.61 -10.67
N ALA A 142 16.10 2.63 -11.33
CA ALA A 142 17.43 2.53 -11.92
C ALA A 142 18.52 2.22 -10.88
N VAL A 143 18.51 2.93 -9.74
CA VAL A 143 19.41 2.68 -8.61
C VAL A 143 18.58 2.70 -7.32
N PRO A 144 18.25 1.53 -6.73
CA PRO A 144 17.38 1.45 -5.55
C PRO A 144 17.83 2.33 -4.38
N ASP A 145 19.14 2.41 -4.14
CA ASP A 145 19.72 3.12 -3.00
C ASP A 145 19.48 4.64 -3.04
N PHE A 146 19.26 5.21 -4.23
CA PHE A 146 18.96 6.64 -4.41
C PHE A 146 17.48 6.93 -4.68
N TYR A 147 16.63 5.90 -4.77
CA TYR A 147 15.24 6.07 -5.15
C TYR A 147 14.48 6.98 -4.19
N GLY A 148 14.74 6.86 -2.88
CA GLY A 148 14.13 7.74 -1.87
C GLY A 148 14.47 9.21 -2.08
N ALA A 149 15.76 9.52 -2.33
CA ALA A 149 16.20 10.89 -2.59
C ALA A 149 15.54 11.48 -3.85
N TYR A 150 15.43 10.68 -4.93
CA TYR A 150 14.72 11.11 -6.13
C TYR A 150 13.24 11.33 -5.87
N LEU A 151 12.58 10.46 -5.11
CA LEU A 151 11.18 10.64 -4.71
C LEU A 151 10.98 11.95 -3.94
N ASP A 152 11.81 12.21 -2.94
CA ASP A 152 11.75 13.43 -2.14
C ASP A 152 11.97 14.69 -2.99
N GLU A 153 12.94 14.65 -3.91
CA GLU A 153 13.19 15.73 -4.85
C GLU A 153 11.97 16.00 -5.74
N ARG A 154 11.36 14.96 -6.34
CA ARG A 154 10.18 15.13 -7.19
C ARG A 154 8.96 15.62 -6.40
N LEU A 155 8.80 15.18 -5.15
CA LEU A 155 7.76 15.72 -4.27
C LEU A 155 7.97 17.20 -3.97
N ALA A 156 9.20 17.61 -3.66
CA ALA A 156 9.51 19.02 -3.43
C ALA A 156 9.26 19.89 -4.68
N GLN A 157 9.68 19.41 -5.86
CA GLN A 157 9.40 20.07 -7.14
C GLN A 157 7.90 20.17 -7.40
N ALA A 158 7.15 19.08 -7.21
CA ALA A 158 5.72 19.04 -7.45
C ALA A 158 4.93 19.94 -6.50
N ARG A 159 5.29 19.99 -5.21
CA ARG A 159 4.71 20.93 -4.23
C ARG A 159 4.97 22.38 -4.63
N LYS A 160 6.19 22.70 -5.07
CA LYS A 160 6.52 24.05 -5.55
C LYS A 160 5.71 24.42 -6.79
N ALA A 161 5.58 23.51 -7.75
CA ALA A 161 4.78 23.74 -8.96
C ALA A 161 3.28 23.86 -8.64
N LEU A 162 2.78 23.11 -7.66
CA LEU A 162 1.39 23.20 -7.18
C LEU A 162 1.06 24.59 -6.65
N LEU A 163 1.98 25.20 -5.88
CA LEU A 163 1.82 26.56 -5.36
C LEU A 163 1.83 27.65 -6.45
N ALA A 164 2.26 27.30 -7.67
CA ALA A 164 2.32 28.20 -8.81
C ALA A 164 1.14 28.02 -9.79
N LEU A 165 0.19 27.11 -9.50
CA LEU A 165 -1.06 26.95 -10.25
C LEU A 165 -2.09 28.01 -9.85
#